data_AF-A0AA47MS73-F1
#
_entry.id   AF-A0AA47MS73-F1
#
_cell.length_a   1.000
_cell.length_b   1.000
_cell.length_c   1.000
_cell.angle_alpha   90.00
_cell.angle_beta   90.00
_cell.angle_gamma   90.00
#
_symmetry.space_group_name_H-M   'P 1'
#
loop_
_entity.id
_entity.type
_entity.pdbx_description
1 polymer ?
#
loop_
_entity_poly.entity_id
_entity_poly.type
_entity_poly.pdbx_seq_one_letter_code
_entity_poly.pdbx_strand_id
1 'polypeptide(L)'
;MGSCWDSSWPHGGAAAALRSLPAPLPQRRLRAGAAYVTKFCRMGCEKASDAYSSFICTMSSAHLVLCVAARTCLLLGVLGLLGTLGTEGARQGQDIKCGACRALVDELEWAISKVDPKKTVQTGSFRINPDGSQSIKEIPLARSEGNLLELMEDVCERMKDYGERVDPSSSRKTYVRVASRNGEPMDLSEAKLDSTVTSSLKYACETIAEQNEDEIIEFFSHETDNVKDKLCSKRTDLCDHALKMHHDEL
;
A
#
# COMPACT_ATOMS: atom_id res chain seq x y z
N MET A 1 -41.22 -22.05 -13.81
CA MET A 1 -40.38 -22.45 -12.66
C MET A 1 -40.20 -21.25 -11.73
N GLY A 2 -40.52 -21.46 -10.45
CA GLY A 2 -40.23 -20.67 -9.22
C GLY A 2 -40.08 -19.14 -9.31
N SER A 3 -41.07 -18.33 -8.92
CA SER A 3 -41.45 -17.95 -7.54
C SER A 3 -40.48 -16.96 -6.87
N CYS A 4 -40.70 -15.66 -7.14
CA CYS A 4 -40.30 -14.54 -6.29
C CYS A 4 -41.04 -14.66 -4.96
N TRP A 5 -40.30 -14.63 -3.84
CA TRP A 5 -40.89 -14.47 -2.53
C TRP A 5 -41.05 -12.98 -2.20
N ASP A 6 -42.19 -12.77 -1.58
CA ASP A 6 -42.88 -11.54 -1.33
C ASP A 6 -42.55 -11.02 0.08
N SER A 7 -42.87 -9.73 0.28
CA SER A 7 -43.45 -9.19 1.50
C SER A 7 -42.57 -8.78 2.69
N SER A 8 -42.45 -7.45 2.79
CA SER A 8 -43.11 -6.65 3.84
C SER A 8 -42.42 -6.50 5.20
N TRP A 9 -42.01 -5.25 5.49
CA TRP A 9 -41.67 -4.74 6.81
C TRP A 9 -42.81 -3.85 7.33
N PRO A 10 -43.31 -4.06 8.56
CA PRO A 10 -44.10 -3.07 9.26
C PRO A 10 -43.32 -2.41 10.42
N HIS A 11 -43.78 -1.21 10.75
CA HIS A 11 -43.28 -0.29 11.76
C HIS A 11 -43.51 -0.75 13.22
N GLY A 12 -42.60 -0.34 14.11
CA GLY A 12 -42.96 0.29 15.39
C GLY A 12 -42.63 -0.46 16.70
N GLY A 13 -42.07 0.29 17.66
CA GLY A 13 -42.41 0.13 19.09
C GLY A 13 -41.30 -0.34 20.04
N ALA A 14 -40.98 0.52 21.01
CA ALA A 14 -39.96 0.37 22.07
C ALA A 14 -40.28 -0.69 23.15
N ALA A 15 -39.25 -1.26 23.79
CA ALA A 15 -39.15 -1.43 25.25
C ALA A 15 -37.82 -2.06 25.67
N ALA A 16 -37.27 -1.54 26.77
CA ALA A 16 -36.02 -1.95 27.42
C ALA A 16 -36.09 -3.34 28.07
N ALA A 17 -34.94 -4.04 28.11
CA ALA A 17 -34.64 -5.00 29.17
C ALA A 17 -33.13 -5.26 29.28
N LEU A 18 -32.59 -4.94 30.46
CA LEU A 18 -31.31 -5.38 31.00
C LEU A 18 -31.21 -6.91 31.04
N ARG A 19 -29.99 -7.43 30.84
CA ARG A 19 -29.41 -8.74 31.22
C ARG A 19 -28.59 -9.29 30.03
N SER A 20 -27.43 -9.91 30.15
CA SER A 20 -26.55 -10.28 31.25
C SER A 20 -25.35 -10.92 30.57
N LEU A 21 -24.14 -10.58 31.02
CA LEU A 21 -22.91 -11.27 30.60
C LEU A 21 -23.03 -12.79 30.85
N PRO A 22 -22.58 -13.65 29.94
CA PRO A 22 -22.33 -15.04 30.28
C PRO A 22 -21.06 -15.15 31.15
N ALA A 23 -21.28 -15.69 32.35
CA ALA A 23 -20.29 -16.11 33.31
C ALA A 23 -19.58 -17.42 32.87
N PRO A 24 -18.47 -17.81 33.53
CA PRO A 24 -17.54 -18.84 33.07
C PRO A 24 -17.88 -20.24 33.61
N LEU A 25 -17.42 -21.28 32.93
CA LEU A 25 -17.34 -22.67 33.42
C LEU A 25 -16.11 -23.36 32.79
N PRO A 26 -15.58 -24.46 33.36
CA PRO A 26 -15.46 -24.78 34.78
C PRO A 26 -14.02 -25.20 35.18
N GLN A 27 -13.63 -24.89 36.41
CA GLN A 27 -12.49 -25.50 37.08
C GLN A 27 -12.88 -26.88 37.63
N ARG A 28 -12.12 -27.92 37.29
CA ARG A 28 -11.39 -28.80 38.24
C ARG A 28 -11.02 -30.16 37.62
N ARG A 29 -9.85 -30.60 38.08
CA ARG A 29 -9.20 -31.92 37.96
C ARG A 29 -8.35 -32.04 36.68
N LEU A 30 -7.07 -32.41 36.71
CA LEU A 30 -6.29 -33.09 37.75
C LEU A 30 -4.88 -32.47 37.85
N ARG A 31 -4.40 -32.41 39.09
CA ARG A 31 -2.98 -32.40 39.45
C ARG A 31 -2.28 -33.57 38.76
N ALA A 32 -1.30 -33.30 37.89
CA ALA A 32 -0.13 -34.15 37.63
C ALA A 32 0.71 -33.46 36.55
N GLY A 33 1.91 -32.98 36.90
CA GLY A 33 2.79 -32.35 35.93
C GLY A 33 4.02 -31.66 36.53
N ALA A 34 4.00 -31.37 37.83
CA ALA A 34 5.21 -31.04 38.59
C ALA A 34 5.99 -32.32 38.96
N ALA A 35 6.41 -33.10 37.95
CA ALA A 35 7.24 -34.29 38.16
C ALA A 35 8.04 -34.75 36.92
N TYR A 36 8.22 -33.89 35.90
CA TYR A 36 8.94 -34.29 34.67
C TYR A 36 10.30 -33.59 34.45
N VAL A 37 10.65 -32.57 35.23
CA VAL A 37 11.93 -31.84 35.07
C VAL A 37 13.05 -32.36 36.00
N THR A 38 12.76 -33.30 36.90
CA THR A 38 13.74 -33.83 37.87
C THR A 38 14.33 -35.20 37.52
N LYS A 39 13.96 -35.80 36.37
CA LYS A 39 14.47 -37.13 35.97
C LYS A 39 15.50 -37.13 34.84
N PHE A 40 15.66 -36.02 34.11
CA PHE A 40 16.72 -35.90 33.09
C PHE A 40 18.10 -35.58 33.64
N CYS A 41 18.21 -35.10 34.89
CA CYS A 41 19.51 -34.82 35.52
C CYS A 41 20.18 -36.05 36.15
N ARG A 42 19.58 -37.26 36.08
CA ARG A 42 20.13 -38.47 36.71
C ARG A 42 20.67 -39.51 35.71
N MET A 43 20.73 -39.19 34.43
CA MET A 43 21.23 -40.09 33.37
C MET A 43 22.21 -39.32 32.48
N GLY A 44 23.40 -39.03 33.01
CA GLY A 44 24.43 -38.31 32.24
C GLY A 44 25.66 -37.85 33.01
N CYS A 45 25.98 -38.47 34.15
CA CYS A 45 27.26 -38.23 34.83
C CYS A 45 27.96 -39.56 35.11
N GLU A 46 28.17 -40.34 34.06
CA GLU A 46 29.25 -41.31 34.05
C GLU A 46 30.02 -41.08 32.74
N LYS A 47 31.20 -40.48 32.88
CA LYS A 47 32.16 -40.08 31.83
C LYS A 47 31.87 -38.78 31.07
N ALA A 48 32.32 -37.65 31.64
CA ALA A 48 32.82 -36.53 30.85
C ALA A 48 33.85 -35.75 31.68
N SER A 49 35.03 -35.58 31.08
CA SER A 49 36.20 -34.90 31.61
C SER A 49 36.02 -33.38 31.57
N ASP A 50 36.63 -32.72 32.55
CA ASP A 50 37.15 -31.34 32.54
C ASP A 50 36.23 -30.11 32.76
N ALA A 51 36.55 -29.46 33.89
CA ALA A 51 36.46 -28.03 34.24
C ALA A 51 35.11 -27.29 34.32
N TYR A 52 34.06 -27.69 33.61
CA TYR A 52 32.79 -26.91 33.61
C TYR A 52 31.90 -27.18 34.85
N SER A 53 32.07 -28.33 35.51
CA SER A 53 31.17 -28.79 36.58
C SER A 53 31.43 -28.16 37.97
N SER A 54 32.65 -27.67 38.23
CA SER A 54 32.98 -27.07 39.54
C SER A 54 32.41 -25.66 39.73
N PHE A 55 32.11 -24.94 38.65
CA PHE A 55 31.66 -23.54 38.75
C PHE A 55 30.16 -23.39 39.06
N ILE A 56 29.35 -24.41 38.81
CA ILE A 56 27.90 -24.38 39.07
C ILE A 56 27.57 -24.74 40.52
N CYS A 57 28.46 -25.44 41.24
CA CYS A 57 28.15 -26.01 42.56
C CYS A 57 28.47 -25.13 43.78
N THR A 58 28.97 -23.89 43.60
CA THR A 58 29.29 -22.99 44.74
C THR A 58 28.54 -21.67 44.73
N MET A 59 27.71 -21.39 43.72
CA MET A 59 26.94 -20.16 43.67
C MET A 59 25.55 -20.37 44.28
N SER A 60 25.27 -19.67 45.39
CA SER A 60 23.95 -19.66 46.03
C SER A 60 22.84 -19.44 45.00
N SER A 61 21.71 -20.11 45.18
CA SER A 61 20.55 -20.09 44.28
C SER A 61 20.10 -18.68 43.86
N ALA A 62 20.38 -17.67 44.69
CA ALA A 62 20.15 -16.26 44.38
C ALA A 62 21.04 -15.72 43.22
N HIS A 63 22.31 -16.11 43.14
CA HIS A 63 23.23 -15.62 42.11
C HIS A 63 22.97 -16.23 40.73
N LEU A 64 22.51 -17.49 40.69
CA LEU A 64 22.14 -18.15 39.43
C LEU A 64 20.90 -17.48 38.80
N VAL A 65 19.91 -17.12 39.63
CA VAL A 65 18.68 -16.41 39.20
C VAL A 65 19.01 -15.00 38.70
N LEU A 66 19.88 -14.27 39.41
CA LEU A 66 20.34 -12.94 38.98
C LEU A 66 21.08 -12.96 37.64
N CYS A 67 21.96 -13.94 37.42
CA CYS A 67 22.69 -14.08 36.16
C CYS A 67 21.79 -14.44 34.98
N VAL A 68 20.80 -15.32 35.18
CA VAL A 68 19.85 -15.70 34.13
C VAL A 68 18.93 -14.52 33.80
N ALA A 69 18.42 -13.81 34.82
CA ALA A 69 17.59 -12.61 34.63
C ALA A 69 18.33 -11.46 33.93
N ALA A 70 19.61 -11.25 34.25
CA ALA A 70 20.42 -10.22 33.60
C ALA A 70 20.68 -10.56 32.13
N ARG A 71 20.96 -11.84 31.80
CA ARG A 71 21.18 -12.27 30.41
C ARG A 71 19.89 -12.25 29.58
N THR A 72 18.75 -12.63 30.15
CA THR A 72 17.46 -12.53 29.45
C THR A 72 17.02 -11.08 29.27
N CYS A 73 17.25 -10.19 30.25
CA CYS A 73 16.99 -8.76 30.10
C CYS A 73 17.90 -8.10 29.05
N LEU A 74 19.18 -8.49 28.98
CA LEU A 74 20.09 -8.01 27.94
C LEU A 74 19.65 -8.47 26.55
N LEU A 75 19.25 -9.74 26.39
CA LEU A 75 18.77 -10.26 25.11
C LEU A 75 17.43 -9.64 24.68
N LEU A 76 16.49 -9.45 25.61
CA LEU A 76 15.21 -8.78 25.35
C LEU A 76 15.39 -7.28 25.09
N GLY A 77 16.35 -6.63 25.75
CA GLY A 77 16.72 -5.24 25.49
C GLY A 77 17.35 -5.04 24.12
N VAL A 78 18.21 -5.97 23.66
CA VAL A 78 18.81 -5.94 22.32
C VAL A 78 17.76 -6.23 21.24
N LEU A 79 16.86 -7.20 21.43
CA LEU A 79 15.74 -7.47 20.51
C LEU A 79 14.74 -6.30 20.45
N GLY A 80 14.49 -5.62 21.56
CA GLY A 80 13.69 -4.39 21.61
C GLY A 80 14.34 -3.20 20.88
N LEU A 81 15.67 -3.07 20.95
CA LEU A 81 16.41 -2.04 20.22
C LEU A 81 16.37 -2.26 18.70
N LEU A 82 16.48 -3.51 18.22
CA LEU A 82 16.43 -3.82 16.78
C LEU A 82 15.05 -3.61 16.15
N GLY A 83 13.96 -3.65 16.92
CA GLY A 83 12.59 -3.51 16.41
C GLY A 83 12.17 -2.09 16.01
N THR A 84 12.96 -1.06 16.34
CA THR A 84 12.55 0.35 16.16
C THR A 84 13.04 0.99 14.84
N LEU A 85 13.91 0.34 14.08
CA LEU A 85 14.51 0.92 12.85
C LEU A 85 13.72 0.68 11.56
N GLY A 86 12.57 0.02 11.60
CA GLY A 86 11.88 -0.47 10.38
C GLY A 86 10.84 0.45 9.74
N THR A 87 10.50 1.61 10.33
CA THR A 87 9.30 2.38 9.89
C THR A 87 9.55 3.46 8.84
N GLU A 88 10.80 3.86 8.61
CA GLU A 88 11.13 4.91 7.63
C GLU A 88 11.15 4.37 6.18
N GLY A 89 11.71 3.18 5.96
CA GLY A 89 11.82 2.59 4.61
C GLY A 89 10.46 2.24 3.99
N ALA A 90 9.50 1.77 4.81
CA ALA A 90 8.16 1.44 4.33
C ALA A 90 7.39 2.70 3.87
N ARG A 91 7.57 3.83 4.58
CA ARG A 91 6.94 5.11 4.23
C ARG A 91 7.54 5.74 2.98
N GLN A 92 8.87 5.68 2.83
CA GLN A 92 9.54 6.21 1.63
C GLN A 92 9.07 5.51 0.35
N GLY A 93 8.86 4.19 0.41
CA GLY A 93 8.31 3.44 -0.73
C GLY A 93 6.89 3.85 -1.09
N GLN A 94 6.05 4.17 -0.11
CA GLN A 94 4.69 4.66 -0.33
C GLN A 94 4.68 6.08 -0.92
N ASP A 95 5.54 6.97 -0.43
CA ASP A 95 5.66 8.35 -0.94
C ASP A 95 6.01 8.37 -2.44
N ILE A 96 6.97 7.54 -2.87
CA ILE A 96 7.36 7.40 -4.29
C ILE A 96 6.18 6.91 -5.13
N LYS A 97 5.47 5.88 -4.67
CA LYS A 97 4.31 5.34 -5.40
C LYS A 97 3.18 6.36 -5.52
N CYS A 98 2.90 7.10 -4.45
CA CYS A 98 1.91 8.16 -4.48
C CYS A 98 2.32 9.29 -5.45
N GLY A 99 3.58 9.72 -5.41
CA GLY A 99 4.13 10.70 -6.34
C GLY A 99 4.04 10.25 -7.80
N ALA A 100 4.44 9.00 -8.08
CA ALA A 100 4.38 8.42 -9.42
C ALA A 100 2.93 8.33 -9.94
N CYS A 101 1.96 7.92 -9.10
CA CYS A 101 0.56 7.89 -9.51
C CYS A 101 0.02 9.29 -9.84
N ARG A 102 0.30 10.28 -9.00
CA ARG A 102 -0.17 11.66 -9.24
C ARG A 102 0.46 12.24 -10.51
N ALA A 103 1.75 12.00 -10.73
CA ALA A 103 2.46 12.39 -11.94
C ALA A 103 1.93 11.69 -13.20
N LEU A 104 1.63 10.38 -13.12
CA LEU A 104 1.01 9.60 -14.19
C LEU A 104 -0.32 10.22 -14.62
N VAL A 105 -1.19 10.53 -13.65
CA VAL A 105 -2.49 11.16 -13.95
C VAL A 105 -2.30 12.56 -14.57
N ASP A 106 -1.42 13.38 -14.02
CA ASP A 106 -1.15 14.74 -14.55
C ASP A 106 -0.64 14.73 -16.01
N GLU A 107 0.24 13.78 -16.32
CA GLU A 107 0.82 13.65 -17.66
C GLU A 107 -0.17 12.99 -18.64
N LEU A 108 -1.01 12.06 -18.19
CA LEU A 108 -2.11 11.51 -18.99
C LEU A 108 -3.14 12.58 -19.34
N GLU A 109 -3.62 13.36 -18.35
CA GLU A 109 -4.55 14.47 -18.59
C GLU A 109 -3.97 15.47 -19.62
N TRP A 110 -2.68 15.80 -19.49
CA TRP A 110 -2.01 16.66 -20.45
C TRP A 110 -1.89 16.01 -21.83
N ALA A 111 -1.49 14.75 -21.92
CA ALA A 111 -1.31 14.05 -23.20
C ALA A 111 -2.65 13.91 -23.94
N ILE A 112 -3.73 13.58 -23.24
CA ILE A 112 -5.09 13.55 -23.78
C ILE A 112 -5.48 14.93 -24.31
N SER A 113 -5.16 16.02 -23.59
CA SER A 113 -5.44 17.39 -24.04
C SER A 113 -4.72 17.80 -25.34
N LYS A 114 -3.63 17.10 -25.67
CA LYS A 114 -2.86 17.31 -26.91
C LYS A 114 -3.42 16.54 -28.10
N VAL A 115 -4.26 15.53 -27.88
CA VAL A 115 -4.90 14.78 -28.97
C VAL A 115 -5.95 15.65 -29.64
N ASP A 116 -6.00 15.60 -30.97
CA ASP A 116 -7.00 16.34 -31.75
C ASP A 116 -8.42 15.85 -31.41
N PRO A 117 -9.31 16.71 -30.88
CA PRO A 117 -10.66 16.32 -30.47
C PRO A 117 -11.54 15.89 -31.65
N LYS A 118 -11.16 16.19 -32.89
CA LYS A 118 -11.88 15.76 -34.11
C LYS A 118 -11.50 14.36 -34.56
N LYS A 119 -10.40 13.80 -34.06
CA LYS A 119 -10.00 12.43 -34.41
C LYS A 119 -10.85 11.43 -33.65
N THR A 120 -11.42 10.50 -34.39
CA THR A 120 -12.30 9.45 -33.87
C THR A 120 -11.82 8.08 -34.33
N VAL A 121 -12.24 7.06 -33.59
CA VAL A 121 -11.98 5.65 -33.90
C VAL A 121 -13.31 4.91 -33.92
N GLN A 122 -13.44 3.97 -34.85
CA GLN A 122 -14.57 3.06 -34.91
C GLN A 122 -14.31 1.89 -33.96
N THR A 123 -15.15 1.75 -32.95
CA THR A 123 -15.17 0.62 -32.00
C THR A 123 -16.47 -0.15 -32.20
N GLY A 124 -16.46 -1.47 -31.98
CA GLY A 124 -17.69 -2.24 -32.15
C GLY A 124 -17.44 -3.70 -32.46
N SER A 125 -18.54 -4.42 -32.63
CA SER A 125 -18.47 -5.85 -32.95
C SER A 125 -18.16 -6.04 -34.43
N PHE A 126 -17.21 -6.92 -34.74
CA PHE A 126 -17.02 -7.44 -36.11
C PHE A 126 -18.18 -8.31 -36.58
N ARG A 127 -19.16 -8.59 -35.71
CA ARG A 127 -20.32 -9.42 -36.06
C ARG A 127 -21.35 -8.60 -36.84
N ILE A 128 -21.65 -9.11 -38.02
CA ILE A 128 -22.73 -8.62 -38.87
C ILE A 128 -24.04 -9.17 -38.31
N ASN A 129 -24.98 -8.27 -38.09
CA ASN A 129 -26.34 -8.58 -37.66
C ASN A 129 -27.07 -9.36 -38.76
N PRO A 130 -28.15 -10.11 -38.42
CA PRO A 130 -28.93 -10.85 -39.41
C PRO A 130 -29.53 -9.99 -40.54
N ASP A 131 -29.65 -8.68 -40.34
CA ASP A 131 -30.11 -7.68 -41.32
C ASP A 131 -28.99 -7.17 -42.26
N GLY A 132 -27.76 -7.67 -42.11
CA GLY A 132 -26.59 -7.24 -42.88
C GLY A 132 -25.91 -5.97 -42.36
N SER A 133 -26.42 -5.35 -41.29
CA SER A 133 -25.78 -4.20 -40.65
C SER A 133 -24.67 -4.63 -39.67
N GLN A 134 -23.75 -3.72 -39.36
CA GLN A 134 -22.72 -3.94 -38.35
C GLN A 134 -22.87 -2.92 -37.22
N SER A 135 -22.76 -3.36 -35.97
CA SER A 135 -22.83 -2.49 -34.79
C SER A 135 -21.49 -1.79 -34.55
N ILE A 136 -21.24 -0.73 -35.31
CA ILE A 136 -20.07 0.13 -35.16
C ILE A 136 -20.47 1.41 -34.42
N LYS A 137 -19.69 1.76 -33.40
CA LYS A 137 -19.80 2.99 -32.62
C LYS A 137 -18.53 3.82 -32.81
N GLU A 138 -18.71 5.09 -33.11
CA GLU A 138 -17.60 6.04 -33.20
C GLU A 138 -17.34 6.66 -31.82
N ILE A 139 -16.08 6.65 -31.37
CA ILE A 139 -15.63 7.28 -30.12
C ILE A 139 -14.43 8.20 -30.37
N PRO A 140 -14.19 9.23 -29.52
CA PRO A 140 -13.00 10.06 -29.63
C PRO A 140 -11.71 9.24 -29.48
N LEU A 141 -10.70 9.50 -30.33
CA LEU A 141 -9.40 8.85 -30.24
C LEU A 141 -8.71 9.11 -28.91
N ALA A 142 -8.80 10.34 -28.40
CA ALA A 142 -8.12 10.77 -27.18
C ALA A 142 -8.43 9.89 -25.94
N ARG A 143 -9.62 9.29 -25.91
CA ARG A 143 -10.12 8.47 -24.80
C ARG A 143 -10.44 7.04 -25.22
N SER A 144 -9.97 6.59 -26.38
CA SER A 144 -10.09 5.19 -26.77
C SER A 144 -9.08 4.35 -25.97
N GLU A 145 -9.49 3.13 -25.60
CA GLU A 145 -8.67 2.18 -24.84
C GLU A 145 -7.26 2.02 -25.43
N GLY A 146 -7.18 1.75 -26.74
CA GLY A 146 -5.89 1.61 -27.44
C GLY A 146 -5.00 2.85 -27.38
N ASN A 147 -5.58 4.05 -27.44
CA ASN A 147 -4.80 5.29 -27.32
C ASN A 147 -4.34 5.53 -25.88
N LEU A 148 -5.19 5.22 -24.89
CA LEU A 148 -4.82 5.35 -23.47
C LEU A 148 -3.67 4.39 -23.11
N LEU A 149 -3.67 3.18 -23.66
CA LEU A 149 -2.57 2.21 -23.51
C LEU A 149 -1.23 2.77 -24.02
N GLU A 150 -1.22 3.31 -25.23
CA GLU A 150 -0.02 3.93 -25.81
C GLU A 150 0.45 5.13 -24.98
N LEU A 151 -0.48 5.97 -24.52
CA LEU A 151 -0.14 7.13 -23.69
C LEU A 151 0.48 6.74 -22.34
N MET A 152 0.07 5.64 -21.72
CA MET A 152 0.62 5.21 -20.41
C MET A 152 2.12 4.92 -20.50
N GLU A 153 2.57 4.24 -21.55
CA GLU A 153 3.98 3.94 -21.79
C GLU A 153 4.80 5.23 -21.96
N ASP A 154 4.33 6.13 -22.83
CA ASP A 154 4.97 7.42 -23.12
C ASP A 154 5.04 8.35 -21.90
N VAL A 155 4.01 8.32 -21.05
CA VAL A 155 3.94 9.14 -19.85
C VAL A 155 4.98 8.69 -18.82
N CYS A 156 5.19 7.39 -18.64
CA CYS A 156 6.18 6.90 -17.67
C CYS A 156 7.63 7.30 -18.04
N GLU A 157 7.94 7.49 -19.32
CA GLU A 157 9.24 8.05 -19.75
C GLU A 157 9.47 9.51 -19.31
N ARG A 158 8.41 10.24 -18.98
CA ARG A 158 8.47 11.63 -18.53
C ARG A 158 8.72 11.77 -17.03
N MET A 159 8.83 10.67 -16.29
CA MET A 159 9.18 10.72 -14.86
C MET A 159 10.57 11.33 -14.61
N LYS A 160 11.40 11.48 -15.65
CA LYS A 160 12.64 12.27 -15.62
C LYS A 160 12.45 13.78 -15.44
N ASP A 161 11.27 14.28 -15.76
CA ASP A 161 10.92 15.69 -15.61
C ASP A 161 10.42 16.00 -14.19
N TYR A 162 10.45 15.03 -13.26
CA TYR A 162 10.01 15.17 -11.87
C TYR A 162 11.19 15.11 -10.90
N GLY A 163 11.14 15.94 -9.87
CA GLY A 163 12.14 16.04 -8.81
C GLY A 163 11.55 15.84 -7.42
N GLU A 164 12.41 15.49 -6.46
CA GLU A 164 12.03 15.35 -5.05
C GLU A 164 12.09 16.70 -4.34
N ARG A 165 11.02 17.05 -3.64
CA ARG A 165 10.91 18.21 -2.75
C ARG A 165 10.50 17.75 -1.36
N VAL A 166 11.19 18.22 -0.34
CA VAL A 166 10.82 17.92 1.05
C VAL A 166 9.85 18.97 1.53
N ASP A 167 8.66 18.56 1.95
CA ASP A 167 7.69 19.47 2.54
C ASP A 167 8.18 19.93 3.92
N PRO A 168 8.30 21.25 4.19
CA PRO A 168 8.81 21.76 5.45
C PRO A 168 7.88 21.52 6.64
N SER A 169 6.59 21.26 6.40
CA SER A 169 5.58 21.07 7.46
C SER A 169 5.47 19.61 7.90
N SER A 170 5.55 18.66 6.96
CA SER A 170 5.40 17.24 7.25
C SER A 170 6.72 16.46 7.20
N SER A 171 7.82 17.08 6.77
CA SER A 171 9.11 16.43 6.47
C SER A 171 8.96 15.22 5.54
N ARG A 172 7.90 15.19 4.71
CA ARG A 172 7.65 14.11 3.74
C ARG A 172 8.22 14.49 2.39
N LYS A 173 8.63 13.48 1.63
CA LYS A 173 9.08 13.65 0.26
C LYS A 173 7.85 13.78 -0.64
N THR A 174 7.84 14.82 -1.44
CA THR A 174 6.83 15.13 -2.43
C THR A 174 7.51 15.20 -3.79
N TYR A 175 6.80 14.84 -4.85
CA TYR A 175 7.37 14.74 -6.19
C TYR A 175 6.66 15.74 -7.09
N VAL A 176 7.42 16.69 -7.61
CA VAL A 176 6.90 17.82 -8.40
C VAL A 176 7.60 17.91 -9.74
N ARG A 177 6.89 18.39 -10.76
CA ARG A 177 7.48 18.59 -12.09
C ARG A 177 8.50 19.73 -12.03
N VAL A 178 9.68 19.51 -12.61
CA VAL A 178 10.81 20.45 -12.66
C VAL A 178 11.26 20.80 -14.08
N ALA A 179 10.76 20.11 -15.10
CA ALA A 179 10.82 20.60 -16.47
C ALA A 179 9.53 21.36 -16.80
N SER A 180 9.59 22.29 -17.75
CA SER A 180 8.38 22.91 -18.30
C SER A 180 7.79 22.04 -19.41
N ARG A 181 6.47 22.10 -19.60
CA ARG A 181 5.80 21.40 -20.71
C ARG A 181 5.98 22.13 -22.04
N ASN A 182 6.11 23.46 -21.99
CA ASN A 182 6.15 24.35 -23.15
C ASN A 182 7.40 25.26 -23.18
N GLY A 183 8.33 25.12 -22.22
CA GLY A 183 9.53 25.96 -22.13
C GLY A 183 9.39 27.19 -21.24
N GLU A 184 8.25 27.37 -20.57
CA GLU A 184 8.06 28.41 -19.56
C GLU A 184 9.02 28.24 -18.36
N PRO A 185 9.58 29.34 -17.81
CA PRO A 185 10.43 29.28 -16.63
C PRO A 185 9.63 28.77 -15.43
N MET A 186 10.15 27.76 -14.75
CA MET A 186 9.56 27.23 -13.52
C MET A 186 10.44 27.56 -12.32
N ASP A 187 9.84 27.71 -11.14
CA ASP A 187 10.59 27.86 -9.90
C ASP A 187 11.18 26.51 -9.48
N LEU A 188 12.48 26.33 -9.73
CA LEU A 188 13.22 25.09 -9.45
C LEU A 188 13.93 25.12 -8.10
N SER A 189 13.73 26.17 -7.30
CA SER A 189 14.59 26.55 -6.18
C SER A 189 14.68 25.49 -5.07
N GLU A 190 13.74 24.54 -5.01
CA GLU A 190 13.63 23.55 -3.91
C GLU A 190 13.59 22.09 -4.35
N ALA A 191 13.56 21.81 -5.66
CA ALA A 191 13.41 20.44 -6.15
C ALA A 191 14.77 19.83 -6.49
N LYS A 192 15.11 18.73 -5.82
CA LYS A 192 16.34 17.98 -6.08
C LYS A 192 16.10 16.99 -7.22
N LEU A 193 16.86 17.14 -8.29
CA LEU A 193 16.99 16.14 -9.34
C LEU A 193 18.07 15.14 -8.97
N ASP A 194 17.65 13.90 -8.72
CA ASP A 194 18.53 12.78 -8.41
C ASP A 194 18.18 11.64 -9.37
N SER A 195 19.17 11.14 -10.11
CA SER A 195 18.95 10.09 -11.11
C SER A 195 18.33 8.83 -10.51
N THR A 196 18.68 8.49 -9.26
CA THR A 196 18.14 7.32 -8.55
C THR A 196 16.65 7.51 -8.27
N VAL A 197 16.26 8.73 -7.88
CA VAL A 197 14.86 9.08 -7.62
C VAL A 197 14.07 9.04 -8.93
N THR A 198 14.59 9.65 -9.99
CA THR A 198 13.97 9.61 -11.32
C THR A 198 13.75 8.18 -11.81
N SER A 199 14.77 7.32 -11.70
CA SER A 199 14.64 5.90 -12.06
C SER A 199 13.62 5.17 -11.19
N SER A 200 13.57 5.50 -9.89
CA SER A 200 12.59 4.92 -8.97
C SER A 200 11.16 5.36 -9.29
N LEU A 201 10.95 6.62 -9.65
CA LEU A 201 9.65 7.15 -10.10
C LEU A 201 9.21 6.52 -11.42
N LYS A 202 10.13 6.37 -12.39
CA LYS A 202 9.86 5.69 -13.65
C LYS A 202 9.41 4.25 -13.40
N TYR A 203 10.19 3.49 -12.64
CA TYR A 203 9.84 2.11 -12.30
C TYR A 203 8.50 2.00 -11.55
N ALA A 204 8.24 2.92 -10.62
CA ALA A 204 6.97 2.97 -9.92
C ALA A 204 5.80 3.29 -10.87
N CYS A 205 5.98 4.21 -11.81
CA CYS A 205 4.99 4.53 -12.83
C CYS A 205 4.67 3.32 -13.70
N GLU A 206 5.69 2.66 -14.25
CA GLU A 206 5.54 1.46 -15.08
C GLU A 206 4.77 0.38 -14.31
N THR A 207 5.17 0.12 -13.06
CA THR A 207 4.48 -0.84 -12.19
C THR A 207 3.01 -0.46 -11.94
N ILE A 208 2.72 0.81 -11.73
CA ILE A 208 1.34 1.29 -11.49
C ILE A 208 0.50 1.16 -12.76
N ALA A 209 1.05 1.55 -13.92
CA ALA A 209 0.37 1.47 -15.20
C ALA A 209 0.05 0.01 -15.56
N GLU A 210 1.01 -0.90 -15.37
CA GLU A 210 0.81 -2.34 -15.60
C GLU A 210 -0.23 -2.95 -14.65
N GLN A 211 -0.20 -2.60 -13.36
CA GLN A 211 -1.08 -3.22 -12.35
C GLN A 211 -2.50 -2.66 -12.34
N ASN A 212 -2.71 -1.45 -12.84
CA ASN A 212 -3.97 -0.72 -12.72
C ASN A 212 -4.45 -0.24 -14.11
N GLU A 213 -4.07 -0.95 -15.17
CA GLU A 213 -4.43 -0.66 -16.57
C GLU A 213 -5.93 -0.45 -16.72
N ASP A 214 -6.72 -1.44 -16.26
CA ASP A 214 -8.17 -1.44 -16.33
C ASP A 214 -8.78 -0.23 -15.59
N GLU A 215 -8.30 0.07 -14.37
CA GLU A 215 -8.75 1.22 -13.61
C GLU A 215 -8.41 2.54 -14.31
N ILE A 216 -7.20 2.68 -14.83
CA ILE A 216 -6.77 3.88 -15.54
C ILE A 216 -7.68 4.10 -16.76
N ILE A 217 -7.91 3.05 -17.57
CA ILE A 217 -8.81 3.12 -18.72
C ILE A 217 -10.24 3.49 -18.28
N GLU A 218 -10.76 2.88 -17.21
CA GLU A 218 -12.08 3.20 -16.67
C GLU A 218 -12.21 4.69 -16.33
N PHE A 219 -11.24 5.23 -15.59
CA PHE A 219 -11.25 6.64 -15.16
C PHE A 219 -11.08 7.63 -16.31
N PHE A 220 -10.29 7.30 -17.34
CA PHE A 220 -9.97 8.20 -18.46
C PHE A 220 -10.84 8.02 -19.70
N SER A 221 -11.59 6.93 -19.81
CA SER A 221 -12.56 6.71 -20.90
C SER A 221 -13.68 7.76 -20.93
N HIS A 222 -13.94 8.42 -19.80
CA HIS A 222 -14.93 9.47 -19.65
C HIS A 222 -14.33 10.69 -18.96
N GLU A 223 -14.96 11.85 -19.14
CA GLU A 223 -14.58 13.06 -18.41
C GLU A 223 -14.97 12.94 -16.94
N THR A 224 -13.99 12.97 -16.06
CA THR A 224 -14.20 12.80 -14.63
C THR A 224 -13.41 13.85 -13.87
N ASP A 225 -14.07 14.58 -12.97
CA ASP A 225 -13.36 15.52 -12.11
C ASP A 225 -12.60 14.77 -11.00
N ASN A 226 -11.45 15.35 -10.60
CA ASN A 226 -10.62 14.85 -9.50
C ASN A 226 -10.10 13.42 -9.71
N VAL A 227 -9.67 13.08 -10.93
CA VAL A 227 -9.11 11.76 -11.26
C VAL A 227 -7.95 11.41 -10.33
N LYS A 228 -7.06 12.37 -10.05
CA LYS A 228 -5.90 12.17 -9.15
C LYS A 228 -6.28 11.58 -7.80
N ASP A 229 -7.26 12.18 -7.13
CA ASP A 229 -7.64 11.73 -5.78
C ASP A 229 -8.49 10.46 -5.81
N LYS A 230 -9.37 10.31 -6.80
CA LYS A 230 -10.19 9.11 -6.94
C LYS A 230 -9.34 7.89 -7.30
N LEU A 231 -8.45 8.02 -8.27
CA LEU A 231 -7.60 6.92 -8.72
C LEU A 231 -6.50 6.64 -7.69
N CYS A 232 -5.64 7.61 -7.38
CA CYS A 232 -4.44 7.37 -6.57
C CYS A 232 -4.72 7.16 -5.08
N SER A 233 -5.90 7.57 -4.59
CA SER A 233 -6.24 7.40 -3.17
C SER A 233 -7.38 6.42 -2.97
N LYS A 234 -8.55 6.63 -3.60
CA LYS A 234 -9.74 5.80 -3.30
C LYS A 234 -9.73 4.44 -3.99
N ARG A 235 -9.14 4.34 -5.18
CA ARG A 235 -9.15 3.11 -5.97
C ARG A 235 -7.92 2.25 -5.69
N THR A 236 -6.73 2.85 -5.62
CA THR A 236 -5.46 2.12 -5.53
C THR A 236 -4.79 2.18 -4.16
N ASP A 237 -5.31 2.98 -3.22
CA ASP A 237 -4.75 3.19 -1.88
C ASP A 237 -3.24 3.57 -1.86
N LEU A 238 -2.73 4.13 -2.95
CA LEU A 238 -1.31 4.52 -3.07
C LEU A 238 -1.01 5.78 -2.26
N CYS A 239 -1.96 6.71 -2.21
CA CYS A 239 -1.86 7.98 -1.51
C CYS A 239 -2.78 8.00 -0.28
N ASP A 240 -2.23 8.43 0.86
CA ASP A 240 -3.04 8.72 2.04
C ASP A 240 -3.94 9.95 1.76
N HIS A 241 -5.21 9.90 2.16
CA HIS A 241 -6.11 11.07 2.11
C HIS A 241 -5.64 12.28 2.95
N ALA A 242 -4.62 12.07 3.79
CA ALA A 242 -3.97 13.11 4.58
C ALA A 242 -3.05 14.02 3.73
N LEU A 243 -2.60 13.58 2.55
CA LEU A 243 -1.77 14.35 1.62
C LEU A 243 -2.62 15.26 0.72
N LYS A 244 -3.56 16.02 1.30
CA LYS A 244 -4.15 17.17 0.59
C LYS A 244 -3.06 18.21 0.36
N MET A 245 -2.22 17.99 -0.64
CA MET A 245 -1.39 19.04 -1.20
C MET A 245 -2.30 19.97 -1.98
N HIS A 246 -2.11 21.27 -1.73
CA HIS A 246 -2.91 22.35 -2.29
C HIS A 246 -3.13 22.15 -3.79
N HIS A 247 -4.40 22.13 -4.17
CA HIS A 247 -4.81 22.31 -5.55
C HIS A 247 -4.45 23.77 -5.88
N ASP A 248 -3.49 24.00 -6.77
CA ASP A 248 -3.28 25.33 -7.33
C ASP A 248 -4.56 25.67 -8.12
N GLU A 249 -5.39 26.54 -7.54
CA GLU A 249 -6.49 27.17 -8.26
C GLU A 249 -5.90 28.18 -9.26
N LEU A 250 -6.32 27.97 -10.50
CA LEU A 250 -6.13 28.71 -11.75
C LEU A 250 -5.72 30.19 -11.65
#